data_AF-A0A0H3ACE9-F1
#
_entry.id   AF-A0A0H3ACE9-F1
#
_cell.length_a   1.000
_cell.length_b   1.000
_cell.length_c   1.000
_cell.angle_alpha   90.00
_cell.angle_beta   90.00
_cell.angle_gamma   90.00
#
_symmetry.space_group_name_H-M   'P 1'
#
loop_
_entity.id
_entity.type
_entity.pdbx_description
1 polymer ?
#
loop_
_entity_poly.entity_id
_entity_poly.type
_entity_poly.pdbx_seq_one_letter_code
_entity_poly.pdbx_strand_id
1 'polypeptide(L)'
;MFSDSDISLLLDVANAACHKGHVADARSIYEGVLAVRPGFAPARLGQALSHAVVNEFAEAERIINEEVLAETPEDTDAKALLGLTYFLAGRDEEARDVLRPVAEGDTPAAYVARGLLEGIR
;
A
#
# COMPACT_ATOMS: atom_id res chain seq x y z
N MET A 1 -6.41 -6.46 -25.15
CA MET A 1 -6.88 -5.94 -23.85
C MET A 1 -6.16 -6.75 -22.78
N PHE A 2 -5.58 -6.12 -21.77
CA PHE A 2 -4.84 -6.84 -20.71
C PHE A 2 -5.78 -7.71 -19.88
N SER A 3 -5.39 -8.96 -19.65
CA SER A 3 -6.09 -9.89 -18.76
C SER A 3 -5.84 -9.55 -17.29
N ASP A 4 -6.60 -10.17 -16.38
CA ASP A 4 -6.36 -10.04 -14.93
C ASP A 4 -4.96 -10.51 -14.54
N SER A 5 -4.48 -11.60 -15.16
CA SER A 5 -3.13 -12.12 -14.94
C SER A 5 -2.06 -11.14 -15.42
N ASP A 6 -2.26 -10.48 -16.56
CA ASP A 6 -1.33 -9.45 -17.05
C ASP A 6 -1.27 -8.26 -16.09
N ILE A 7 -2.42 -7.82 -15.57
CA ILE A 7 -2.49 -6.73 -14.60
C ILE A 7 -1.80 -7.11 -13.28
N SER A 8 -2.04 -8.32 -12.77
CA SER A 8 -1.35 -8.80 -11.55
C SER A 8 0.17 -8.81 -11.74
N LEU A 9 0.66 -9.31 -12.88
CA LEU A 9 2.08 -9.33 -13.16
C LEU A 9 2.69 -7.93 -13.26
N LEU A 10 1.98 -6.97 -13.86
CA LEU A 10 2.41 -5.58 -13.89
C LEU A 10 2.53 -4.98 -12.48
N LEU A 11 1.57 -5.29 -11.59
CA LEU A 11 1.64 -4.86 -10.19
C LEU A 11 2.83 -5.49 -9.46
N ASP A 12 3.09 -6.78 -9.66
CA ASP A 12 4.23 -7.46 -9.04
C ASP A 12 5.58 -6.85 -9.48
N VAL A 13 5.70 -6.52 -10.78
CA VAL A 13 6.89 -5.85 -11.33
C VAL A 13 7.04 -4.45 -10.74
N ALA A 14 5.96 -3.67 -10.65
CA ALA A 14 6.00 -2.32 -10.09
C ALA A 14 6.35 -2.34 -8.59
N ASN A 15 5.76 -3.28 -7.82
CA ASN A 15 6.07 -3.46 -6.40
C ASN A 15 7.55 -3.83 -6.20
N ALA A 16 8.09 -4.72 -7.04
CA ALA A 16 9.51 -5.07 -7.01
C ALA A 16 10.40 -3.86 -7.39
N ALA A 17 9.98 -3.04 -8.34
CA ALA A 17 10.69 -1.82 -8.73
C ALA A 17 10.75 -0.81 -7.56
N CYS A 18 9.66 -0.61 -6.80
CA CYS A 18 9.66 0.17 -5.56
C CYS A 18 10.74 -0.33 -4.58
N HIS A 19 10.78 -1.64 -4.31
CA HIS A 19 11.77 -2.24 -3.40
C HIS A 19 13.22 -2.13 -3.88
N LYS A 20 13.44 -1.91 -5.19
CA LYS A 20 14.77 -1.68 -5.78
C LYS A 20 15.12 -0.20 -5.94
N GLY A 21 14.24 0.71 -5.51
CA GLY A 21 14.43 2.15 -5.65
C GLY A 21 14.12 2.69 -7.04
N HIS A 22 13.59 1.88 -7.96
CA HIS A 22 13.16 2.29 -9.29
C HIS A 22 11.74 2.87 -9.25
N VAL A 23 11.55 3.87 -8.41
CA VAL A 23 10.22 4.39 -8.02
C VAL A 23 9.51 5.08 -9.19
N ALA A 24 10.24 5.77 -10.06
CA ALA A 24 9.67 6.40 -11.25
C ALA A 24 9.09 5.37 -12.24
N ASP A 25 9.78 4.24 -12.43
CA ASP A 25 9.32 3.15 -13.28
C ASP A 25 8.06 2.51 -12.68
N ALA A 26 8.05 2.27 -11.36
CA ALA A 26 6.90 1.73 -10.65
C ALA A 26 5.65 2.62 -10.82
N ARG A 27 5.80 3.93 -10.61
CA ARG A 27 4.71 4.92 -10.79
C ARG A 27 4.14 4.89 -12.21
N SER A 28 5.01 4.84 -13.22
CA SER A 28 4.59 4.75 -14.62
C SER A 28 3.76 3.50 -14.91
N ILE A 29 4.11 2.36 -14.28
CA ILE A 29 3.35 1.12 -14.43
C ILE A 29 1.98 1.24 -13.75
N TYR A 30 1.91 1.74 -12.51
CA TYR A 30 0.63 1.92 -11.82
C TYR A 30 -0.30 2.88 -12.56
N GLU A 31 0.22 3.99 -13.09
CA GLU A 31 -0.52 4.92 -13.95
C GLU A 31 -1.07 4.22 -15.19
N GLY A 32 -0.26 3.38 -15.84
CA GLY A 32 -0.70 2.57 -16.99
C GLY A 32 -1.82 1.60 -16.62
N VAL A 33 -1.75 0.95 -15.46
CA VAL A 33 -2.81 0.06 -14.96
C VAL A 33 -4.10 0.86 -14.71
N LEU A 34 -3.99 2.03 -14.07
CA LEU A 34 -5.14 2.90 -13.77
C LEU A 34 -5.77 3.51 -15.02
N ALA A 35 -5.00 3.75 -16.08
CA ALA A 35 -5.53 4.18 -17.37
C ALA A 35 -6.42 3.11 -18.03
N VAL A 36 -6.14 1.82 -17.78
CA VAL A 36 -6.94 0.68 -18.28
C VAL A 36 -8.07 0.33 -17.30
N ARG A 37 -7.82 0.47 -15.99
CA ARG A 37 -8.77 0.18 -14.90
C ARG A 37 -8.87 1.38 -13.95
N PRO A 38 -9.62 2.42 -14.32
CA PRO A 38 -9.89 3.52 -13.41
C PRO A 38 -10.56 2.97 -12.15
N GLY A 39 -10.12 3.38 -10.96
CA GLY A 39 -10.69 2.85 -9.72
C GLY A 39 -9.93 1.68 -9.10
N PHE A 40 -8.94 1.09 -9.77
CA PHE A 40 -8.36 -0.18 -9.31
C PHE A 40 -7.49 -0.01 -8.06
N ALA A 41 -8.08 -0.32 -6.90
CA ALA A 41 -7.46 -0.13 -5.58
C ALA A 41 -6.04 -0.71 -5.44
N PRO A 42 -5.72 -1.92 -5.94
CA PRO A 42 -4.35 -2.44 -5.86
C PRO A 42 -3.29 -1.56 -6.54
N ALA A 43 -3.64 -0.90 -7.66
CA ALA A 43 -2.73 0.02 -8.33
C ALA A 43 -2.57 1.34 -7.56
N ARG A 44 -3.63 1.83 -6.92
CA ARG A 44 -3.55 3.02 -6.04
C ARG A 44 -2.71 2.75 -4.79
N LEU A 45 -2.89 1.60 -4.15
CA LEU A 45 -2.04 1.18 -3.05
C LEU A 45 -0.58 1.04 -3.49
N GLY A 46 -0.33 0.56 -4.72
CA GLY A 46 0.99 0.59 -5.33
C GLY A 46 1.58 2.00 -5.46
N GLN A 47 0.79 2.98 -5.91
CA GLN A 47 1.21 4.39 -5.93
C GLN A 47 1.55 4.89 -4.53
N ALA A 48 0.69 4.64 -3.53
CA ALA A 48 0.96 5.01 -2.14
C ALA A 48 2.24 4.36 -1.60
N LEU A 49 2.46 3.08 -1.87
CA LEU A 49 3.71 2.37 -1.54
C LEU A 49 4.91 3.07 -2.17
N SER A 50 4.80 3.49 -3.44
CA SER A 50 5.86 4.20 -4.15
C SER A 50 6.23 5.55 -3.52
N HIS A 51 5.30 6.19 -2.79
CA HIS A 51 5.58 7.39 -2.00
C HIS A 51 6.21 7.03 -0.65
N ALA A 52 5.68 6.01 0.03
CA ALA A 52 6.20 5.58 1.33
C ALA A 52 7.67 5.15 1.27
N VAL A 53 8.09 4.40 0.23
CA VAL A 53 9.48 3.90 0.10
C VAL A 53 10.52 4.99 -0.17
N VAL A 54 10.09 6.22 -0.49
CA VAL A 54 10.96 7.40 -0.65
C VAL A 54 10.71 8.46 0.42
N ASN A 55 10.10 8.08 1.53
CA ASN A 55 9.78 8.93 2.67
C ASN A 55 8.79 10.07 2.38
N GLU A 56 8.00 9.97 1.30
CA GLU A 56 6.90 10.90 0.98
C GLU A 56 5.62 10.47 1.73
N PHE A 57 5.71 10.34 3.05
CA PHE A 57 4.68 9.70 3.88
C PHE A 57 3.32 10.42 3.85
N ALA A 58 3.32 11.75 3.78
CA ALA A 58 2.08 12.53 3.73
C ALA A 58 1.27 12.24 2.47
N GLU A 59 1.93 12.05 1.33
CA GLU A 59 1.24 11.72 0.08
C GLU A 59 0.77 10.27 0.07
N ALA A 60 1.58 9.35 0.59
CA ALA A 60 1.15 7.97 0.79
C ALA A 60 -0.11 7.88 1.66
N GLU A 61 -0.13 8.56 2.81
CA GLU A 61 -1.29 8.65 3.71
C GLU A 61 -2.51 9.25 3.02
N ARG A 62 -2.32 10.35 2.27
CA ARG A 62 -3.40 11.00 1.52
C ARG A 62 -4.05 10.03 0.52
N ILE A 63 -3.24 9.37 -0.32
CA ILE A 63 -3.75 8.41 -1.31
C ILE A 63 -4.51 7.27 -0.62
N ILE A 64 -3.95 6.69 0.44
CA ILE A 64 -4.59 5.56 1.14
C ILE A 64 -5.93 5.98 1.73
N ASN A 65 -5.98 7.10 2.44
CA ASN A 65 -7.20 7.55 3.10
C ASN A 65 -8.25 8.06 2.11
N GLU A 66 -7.87 8.91 1.16
CA GLU A 66 -8.81 9.63 0.30
C GLU A 66 -9.24 8.82 -0.92
N GLU A 67 -8.40 7.90 -1.42
CA GLU A 67 -8.67 7.21 -2.70
C GLU A 67 -8.89 5.71 -2.57
N VAL A 68 -8.61 5.12 -1.40
CA VAL A 68 -8.85 3.69 -1.15
C VAL A 68 -9.80 3.49 0.02
N LEU A 69 -9.45 3.98 1.21
CA LEU A 69 -10.29 3.80 2.41
C LEU A 69 -11.57 4.64 2.38
N ALA A 70 -11.61 5.75 1.65
CA ALA A 70 -12.85 6.50 1.43
C ALA A 70 -13.91 5.66 0.68
N GLU A 71 -13.48 4.77 -0.23
CA GLU A 71 -14.37 3.87 -0.97
C GLU A 71 -14.60 2.55 -0.23
N THR A 72 -13.53 1.98 0.36
CA THR A 72 -13.56 0.70 1.08
C THR A 72 -12.93 0.85 2.47
N PRO A 73 -13.67 1.35 3.48
CA PRO A 73 -13.14 1.64 4.81
C PRO A 73 -12.59 0.43 5.57
N GLU A 74 -12.98 -0.79 5.17
CA GLU A 74 -12.56 -2.05 5.81
C GLU A 74 -11.46 -2.79 5.03
N ASP A 75 -10.87 -2.16 4.02
CA ASP A 75 -9.78 -2.77 3.25
C ASP A 75 -8.55 -3.00 4.14
N THR A 76 -8.25 -4.28 4.41
CA THR A 76 -7.16 -4.68 5.31
C THR A 76 -5.79 -4.45 4.69
N ASP A 77 -5.66 -4.53 3.37
CA ASP A 77 -4.38 -4.28 2.68
C ASP A 77 -4.05 -2.78 2.74
N ALA A 78 -5.05 -1.92 2.53
CA ALA A 78 -4.93 -0.48 2.70
C ALA A 78 -4.59 -0.08 4.14
N LYS A 79 -5.27 -0.66 5.14
CA LYS A 79 -4.95 -0.44 6.57
C LYS A 79 -3.55 -0.92 6.93
N ALA A 80 -3.09 -2.05 6.39
CA ALA A 80 -1.73 -2.54 6.61
C ALA A 80 -0.68 -1.60 5.98
N LEU A 81 -0.92 -1.10 4.77
CA LEU A 81 -0.03 -0.12 4.12
C LEU A 81 -0.02 1.23 4.85
N LEU A 82 -1.16 1.66 5.40
CA LEU A 82 -1.24 2.86 6.24
C LEU A 82 -0.42 2.69 7.52
N GLY A 83 -0.54 1.53 8.17
CA GLY A 83 0.29 1.18 9.32
C GLY A 83 1.78 1.13 9.02
N LEU A 84 2.17 0.56 7.88
CA LEU A 84 3.57 0.62 7.40
C LEU A 84 4.02 2.07 7.17
N THR A 85 3.18 2.90 6.57
CA THR A 85 3.49 4.31 6.29
C THR A 85 3.71 5.09 7.58
N TYR A 86 2.85 4.92 8.58
CA TYR A 86 3.04 5.51 9.90
C TYR A 86 4.29 4.99 10.60
N PHE A 87 4.54 3.68 10.57
CA PHE A 87 5.73 3.09 11.17
C PHE A 87 7.02 3.67 10.56
N LEU A 88 7.11 3.76 9.23
CA LEU A 88 8.26 4.36 8.55
C LEU A 88 8.42 5.86 8.84
N ALA A 89 7.30 6.57 9.09
CA ALA A 89 7.29 7.97 9.50
C ALA A 89 7.66 8.18 10.98
N GLY A 90 7.89 7.11 11.76
CA GLY A 90 8.12 7.17 13.20
C GLY A 90 6.87 7.49 14.03
N ARG A 91 5.69 7.33 13.42
CA ARG A 91 4.36 7.55 13.99
C ARG A 91 3.82 6.26 14.61
N ASP A 92 4.56 5.77 15.60
CA ASP A 92 4.41 4.45 16.20
C ASP A 92 3.03 4.21 16.85
N GLU A 93 2.46 5.22 17.52
CA GLU A 93 1.13 5.11 18.13
C GLU A 93 0.03 4.94 17.07
N GLU A 94 0.08 5.74 16.00
CA GLU A 94 -0.91 5.69 14.91
C GLU A 94 -0.79 4.40 14.11
N ALA A 95 0.45 3.91 13.91
CA ALA A 95 0.71 2.60 13.34
C ALA A 95 0.08 1.48 14.20
N ARG A 96 0.23 1.53 15.54
CA ARG A 96 -0.39 0.53 16.42
C ARG A 96 -1.91 0.54 16.33
N ASP A 97 -2.50 1.72 16.36
CA ASP A 97 -3.96 1.86 16.37
C ASP A 97 -4.60 1.28 15.11
N VAL A 98 -3.98 1.52 13.94
CA VAL A 98 -4.51 0.99 12.67
C VAL A 98 -4.19 -0.50 12.48
N LEU A 99 -3.03 -0.98 12.93
CA LEU A 99 -2.59 -2.36 12.68
C LEU A 99 -3.20 -3.39 13.63
N ARG A 100 -3.51 -3.02 14.88
CA ARG A 100 -4.08 -3.95 15.87
C ARG A 100 -5.33 -4.69 15.37
N PRO A 101 -6.38 -4.03 14.85
CA PRO A 101 -7.56 -4.75 14.35
C PRO A 101 -7.23 -5.60 13.12
N VAL A 102 -6.29 -5.19 12.27
CA VAL A 102 -5.87 -5.97 11.09
C VAL A 102 -5.16 -7.27 11.51
N ALA A 103 -4.35 -7.21 12.56
CA ALA A 103 -3.57 -8.33 13.07
C ALA A 103 -4.42 -9.50 13.65
N GLU A 104 -5.69 -9.25 13.96
CA GLU A 104 -6.62 -10.28 14.48
C GLU A 104 -7.12 -11.24 13.38
N GLY A 105 -6.92 -10.90 12.11
CA GLY A 105 -7.31 -11.74 10.98
C GLY A 105 -6.31 -12.84 10.61
N ASP A 106 -6.65 -13.59 9.56
CA ASP A 106 -5.80 -14.66 8.98
C ASP A 106 -5.43 -14.39 7.51
N THR A 107 -5.39 -13.11 7.12
CA THR A 107 -5.02 -12.68 5.76
C THR A 107 -3.52 -12.37 5.68
N PRO A 108 -2.92 -12.33 4.48
CA PRO A 108 -1.55 -11.82 4.29
C PRO A 108 -1.32 -10.46 4.99
N ALA A 109 -2.27 -9.53 4.89
CA ALA A 109 -2.25 -8.25 5.61
C ALA A 109 -2.15 -8.42 7.14
N ALA A 110 -2.86 -9.39 7.72
CA ALA A 110 -2.79 -9.69 9.16
C ALA A 110 -1.40 -10.19 9.59
N TYR A 111 -0.71 -10.97 8.75
CA TYR A 111 0.68 -11.39 9.00
C TYR A 111 1.65 -10.21 8.93
N VAL A 112 1.49 -9.33 7.94
CA VAL A 112 2.27 -8.08 7.85
C VAL A 112 2.03 -7.19 9.07
N ALA A 113 0.78 -7.01 9.46
CA ALA A 113 0.41 -6.19 10.61
C ALA A 113 1.06 -6.69 11.90
N ARG A 114 1.05 -8.00 12.15
CA ARG A 114 1.75 -8.61 13.30
C ARG A 114 3.24 -8.32 13.28
N GLY A 115 3.91 -8.54 12.14
CA GLY A 115 5.35 -8.28 12.01
C GLY A 115 5.71 -6.81 12.21
N LEU A 116 4.86 -5.89 11.73
CA LEU A 116 5.05 -4.45 11.96
C LEU A 116 4.87 -4.09 13.43
N LEU A 117 3.81 -4.59 14.08
CA LEU A 117 3.54 -4.35 15.51
C LEU A 117 4.71 -4.79 16.41
N GLU A 118 5.37 -5.90 16.09
CA GLU A 118 6.57 -6.37 16.80
C GLU A 118 7.75 -5.38 16.69
N GLY A 119 7.82 -4.59 15.62
CA GLY A 119 8.86 -3.59 15.39
C GLY A 119 8.63 -2.25 16.10
N ILE A 120 7.41 -2.00 16.60
CA ILE A 120 7.04 -0.73 17.25
C ILE A 120 7.48 -0.73 18.71
N ARG A 121 8.22 0.30 19.14
CA ARG A 121 8.83 0.38 20.49
C ARG A 121 7.90 0.86 21.59
#